data_AF-B4QAC7-F1
#
_entry.id   AF-B4QAC7-F1
#
_cell.length_a   1.000
_cell.length_b   1.000
_cell.length_c   1.000
_cell.angle_alpha   90.00
_cell.angle_beta   90.00
_cell.angle_gamma   90.00
#
_symmetry.space_group_name_H-M   'P 1'
#
loop_
_entity.id
_entity.type
_entity.pdbx_description
1 polymer ?
#
loop_
_entity_poly.entity_id
_entity_poly.type
_entity_poly.pdbx_seq_one_letter_code
_entity_poly.pdbx_strand_id
1 'polypeptide(L)'
;MLIPKTYEARHVSWNSTGSILDFRVRLLGRDRRVNGSLIITEDMDNKHYTISAQTFNDFDGSGSYKQTPYSIAEQSICQAVRYFWIFFKNTFKYGVNTDCPFVLNPCPIPKGDYYIKDSVLKTDDWPVIMPRGFLKGVATFKKDGEVISIQEVVIHIVDRL
;
A
#
# COMPACT_ATOMS: atom_id res chain seq x y z
N MET A 1 -9.91 -26.66 -8.53
CA MET A 1 -8.59 -26.49 -9.17
C MET A 1 -8.14 -25.07 -8.89
N LEU A 2 -7.15 -24.84 -8.01
CA LEU A 2 -6.60 -23.48 -7.82
C LEU A 2 -5.67 -23.18 -8.99
N ILE A 3 -5.92 -22.08 -9.71
CA ILE A 3 -4.98 -21.57 -10.71
C ILE A 3 -3.71 -21.16 -9.95
N PRO A 4 -2.53 -21.73 -10.26
CA PRO A 4 -1.29 -21.38 -9.58
C PRO A 4 -0.95 -19.90 -9.83
N LYS A 5 -0.42 -19.21 -8.82
CA LYS A 5 0.07 -17.84 -9.01
C LYS A 5 1.32 -17.87 -9.88
N THR A 6 1.25 -17.17 -11.00
CA THR A 6 2.30 -17.15 -12.03
C THR A 6 3.22 -15.94 -11.91
N TYR A 7 3.10 -15.11 -10.87
CA TYR A 7 3.87 -13.88 -10.74
C TYR A 7 4.40 -13.61 -9.33
N GLU A 8 5.45 -12.81 -9.26
CA GLU A 8 5.99 -12.20 -8.06
C GLU A 8 6.09 -10.68 -8.23
N ALA A 9 6.22 -9.96 -7.12
CA ALA A 9 6.32 -8.52 -7.12
C ALA A 9 7.39 -8.05 -6.14
N ARG A 10 8.06 -6.95 -6.49
CA ARG A 10 9.03 -6.27 -5.62
C ARG A 10 8.81 -4.76 -5.61
N HIS A 11 9.10 -4.10 -4.51
CA HIS A 11 9.08 -2.64 -4.45
C HIS A 11 10.18 -2.04 -5.33
N VAL A 12 9.84 -0.96 -6.02
CA VAL A 12 10.77 -0.13 -6.80
C VAL A 12 10.98 1.20 -6.11
N SER A 13 9.88 1.86 -5.71
CA SER A 13 9.88 3.10 -4.93
C SER A 13 8.64 3.18 -4.05
N TRP A 14 8.76 3.99 -2.99
CA TRP A 14 7.64 4.43 -2.16
C TRP A 14 7.91 5.87 -1.75
N ASN A 15 7.11 6.78 -2.29
CA ASN A 15 7.16 8.20 -1.97
C ASN A 15 5.91 8.56 -1.17
N SER A 16 6.11 9.25 -0.06
CA SER A 16 5.06 9.73 0.84
C SER A 16 5.15 11.24 0.93
N THR A 17 4.01 11.92 0.76
CA THR A 17 3.85 13.33 1.08
C THR A 17 2.64 13.45 1.99
N GLY A 18 2.83 13.58 3.30
CA GLY A 18 1.71 13.66 4.23
C GLY A 18 1.99 14.51 5.47
N SER A 19 0.95 15.15 5.97
CA SER A 19 0.97 15.97 7.19
C SER A 19 0.40 15.23 8.40
N ILE A 20 -0.63 14.40 8.17
CA ILE A 20 -1.31 13.62 9.23
C ILE A 20 -0.95 12.14 9.16
N LEU A 21 -0.87 11.59 7.95
CA LEU A 21 -0.47 10.21 7.69
C LEU A 21 0.77 10.22 6.79
N ASP A 22 1.89 9.73 7.29
CA ASP A 22 3.16 9.79 6.58
C ASP A 22 3.94 8.47 6.69
N PHE A 23 4.32 7.90 5.55
CA PHE A 23 5.20 6.73 5.48
C PHE A 23 6.65 7.18 5.24
N ARG A 24 7.46 7.12 6.28
CA ARG A 24 8.90 7.40 6.22
C ARG A 24 9.67 6.11 6.04
N VAL A 25 9.76 5.64 4.81
CA VAL A 25 10.34 4.33 4.48
C VAL A 25 11.52 4.42 3.53
N ARG A 26 12.37 3.40 3.57
CA ARG A 26 13.45 3.14 2.64
C ARG A 26 13.44 1.69 2.19
N LEU A 27 13.98 1.44 1.00
CA LEU A 27 14.12 0.10 0.44
C LEU A 27 15.54 -0.41 0.66
N LEU A 28 15.68 -1.58 1.29
CA LEU A 28 16.95 -2.16 1.68
C LEU A 28 17.28 -3.41 0.87
N GLY A 29 18.57 -3.53 0.50
CA GLY A 29 19.13 -4.72 -0.13
C GLY A 29 18.57 -5.03 -1.52
N ARG A 30 18.95 -6.19 -2.06
CA ARG A 30 18.53 -6.65 -3.39
C ARG A 30 17.04 -7.00 -3.45
N ASP A 31 16.51 -7.54 -2.36
CA ASP A 31 15.09 -7.92 -2.23
C ASP A 31 14.17 -6.70 -2.02
N ARG A 32 14.72 -5.47 -1.97
CA ARG A 32 13.97 -4.21 -1.81
C ARG A 32 13.02 -4.25 -0.60
N ARG A 33 13.56 -4.66 0.55
CA ARG A 33 12.80 -4.78 1.82
C ARG A 33 12.41 -3.39 2.31
N VAL A 34 11.16 -3.20 2.68
CA VAL A 34 10.67 -1.95 3.27
C VAL A 34 11.11 -1.88 4.72
N ASN A 35 11.75 -0.77 5.10
CA ASN A 35 12.15 -0.49 6.47
C ASN A 35 11.91 1.00 6.75
N GLY A 36 11.33 1.34 7.90
CA GLY A 36 10.94 2.71 8.23
C GLY A 36 9.79 2.78 9.24
N SER A 37 8.94 3.81 9.11
CA SER A 37 7.80 4.01 10.00
C SER A 37 6.57 4.55 9.27
N LEU A 38 5.39 4.25 9.81
CA LEU A 38 4.14 4.94 9.54
C LEU A 38 3.85 5.86 10.72
N ILE A 39 3.66 7.15 10.45
CA ILE A 39 3.35 8.17 11.44
C ILE A 39 1.92 8.63 11.22
N ILE A 40 1.10 8.55 12.27
CA ILE A 40 -0.26 9.06 12.31
C ILE A 40 -0.34 10.06 13.45
N THR A 41 -0.59 11.33 13.16
CA THR A 41 -0.51 12.40 14.18
C THR A 41 -1.80 12.60 14.98
N GLU A 42 -2.93 12.11 14.46
CA GLU A 42 -4.25 12.17 15.10
C GLU A 42 -5.12 10.96 14.72
N ASP A 43 -6.09 10.63 15.56
CA ASP A 43 -6.96 9.46 15.35
C ASP A 43 -7.79 9.65 14.08
N MET A 44 -7.84 8.62 13.22
CA MET A 44 -8.53 8.68 11.93
C MET A 44 -9.83 7.88 11.96
N ASP A 45 -10.97 8.57 11.94
CA ASP A 45 -12.31 7.98 11.94
C ASP A 45 -12.95 7.90 10.54
N ASN A 46 -14.16 7.35 10.46
CA ASN A 46 -14.92 7.25 9.21
C ASN A 46 -15.70 8.52 8.83
N LYS A 47 -15.78 9.52 9.72
CA LYS A 47 -16.58 10.73 9.48
C LYS A 47 -15.78 11.76 8.71
N HIS A 48 -14.54 11.96 9.13
CA HIS A 48 -13.69 13.03 8.63
C HIS A 48 -12.70 12.51 7.57
N TYR A 49 -12.30 11.23 7.62
CA TYR A 49 -11.21 10.73 6.78
C TYR A 49 -11.67 9.81 5.65
N THR A 50 -11.20 10.12 4.45
CA THR A 50 -11.45 9.32 3.25
C THR A 50 -10.15 8.96 2.54
N ILE A 51 -10.21 7.91 1.72
CA ILE A 51 -9.14 7.45 0.85
C ILE A 51 -9.71 7.13 -0.53
N SER A 52 -8.96 7.49 -1.56
CA SER A 52 -9.12 6.96 -2.92
C SER A 52 -7.76 6.53 -3.46
N ALA A 53 -7.75 5.69 -4.49
CA ALA A 53 -6.51 5.31 -5.15
C ALA A 53 -6.70 5.07 -6.64
N GLN A 54 -5.68 5.41 -7.42
CA GLN A 54 -5.60 5.09 -8.84
C GLN A 54 -4.35 4.27 -9.11
N THR A 55 -4.40 3.44 -10.14
CA THR A 55 -3.21 2.70 -10.57
C THR A 55 -2.88 2.97 -12.02
N PHE A 56 -1.59 2.88 -12.32
CA PHE A 56 -1.03 3.10 -13.63
C PHE A 56 -0.02 2.00 -13.92
N ASN A 57 0.10 1.57 -15.17
CA ASN A 57 1.03 0.54 -15.57
C ASN A 57 1.94 1.04 -16.70
N ASP A 58 3.23 0.79 -16.52
CA ASP A 58 4.26 0.88 -17.55
C ASP A 58 4.71 -0.54 -17.87
N PHE A 59 4.21 -1.08 -18.98
CA PHE A 59 4.36 -2.48 -19.35
C PHE A 59 5.77 -2.80 -19.87
N ASP A 60 6.40 -1.87 -20.58
CA ASP A 60 7.68 -2.05 -21.26
C ASP A 60 8.87 -1.40 -20.54
N GLY A 61 8.62 -0.65 -19.46
CA GLY A 61 9.66 0.03 -18.71
C GLY A 61 10.16 1.31 -19.39
N SER A 62 9.37 1.86 -20.32
CA SER A 62 9.70 3.10 -21.03
C SER A 62 9.57 4.36 -20.16
N GLY A 63 8.95 4.24 -18.97
CA GLY A 63 8.54 5.35 -18.14
C GLY A 63 7.18 5.94 -18.54
N SER A 64 6.51 5.39 -19.56
CA SER A 64 5.19 5.84 -20.01
C SER A 64 4.07 5.09 -19.27
N TYR A 65 3.58 5.70 -18.20
CA TYR A 65 2.52 5.13 -17.38
C TYR A 65 1.13 5.37 -18.00
N LYS A 66 0.36 4.30 -18.18
CA LYS A 66 -1.05 4.36 -18.60
C LYS A 66 -1.97 4.00 -17.45
N GLN A 67 -3.02 4.78 -17.24
CA GLN A 67 -4.00 4.51 -16.19
C GLN A 67 -4.69 3.17 -16.44
N THR A 68 -4.85 2.38 -15.37
CA THR A 68 -5.52 1.08 -15.42
C THR A 68 -6.93 1.16 -14.82
N PRO A 69 -7.80 0.15 -15.04
CA PRO A 69 -9.12 0.12 -14.42
C PRO A 69 -9.09 -0.24 -12.92
N TYR A 70 -7.94 -0.63 -12.36
CA TYR A 70 -7.84 -0.93 -10.93
C TYR A 70 -7.76 0.38 -10.13
N SER A 71 -8.80 0.66 -9.36
CA SER A 71 -8.89 1.85 -8.53
C SER A 71 -9.63 1.57 -7.23
N ILE A 72 -9.46 2.45 -6.27
CA ILE A 72 -10.25 2.52 -5.05
C ILE A 72 -11.08 3.79 -5.17
N ALA A 73 -12.40 3.64 -5.32
CA ALA A 73 -13.33 4.76 -5.23
C ALA A 73 -13.23 5.40 -3.84
N GLU A 74 -13.44 6.72 -3.78
CA GLU A 74 -13.36 7.46 -2.52
C GLU A 74 -14.33 6.89 -1.49
N GLN A 75 -13.81 6.48 -0.34
CA GLN A 75 -14.57 5.88 0.75
C GLN A 75 -13.90 6.17 2.09
N SER A 76 -14.62 5.89 3.18
CA SER A 76 -14.09 6.08 4.54
C SER A 76 -12.85 5.23 4.81
N ILE A 77 -11.89 5.77 5.56
CA ILE A 77 -10.59 5.12 5.74
C ILE A 77 -10.67 3.75 6.43
N CYS A 78 -11.50 3.59 7.47
CA CYS A 78 -11.60 2.29 8.16
C CYS A 78 -12.26 1.24 7.26
N GLN A 79 -13.19 1.64 6.39
CA GLN A 79 -13.79 0.73 5.41
C GLN A 79 -12.75 0.26 4.41
N ALA A 80 -11.91 1.15 3.90
CA ALA A 80 -10.82 0.79 3.01
C ALA A 80 -9.81 -0.14 3.69
N VAL A 81 -9.40 0.13 4.94
CA VAL A 81 -8.51 -0.78 5.69
C VAL A 81 -9.15 -2.17 5.79
N ARG A 82 -10.42 -2.26 6.20
CA ARG A 82 -11.13 -3.53 6.32
C ARG A 82 -11.15 -4.33 5.01
N TYR A 83 -11.35 -3.68 3.87
CA TYR A 83 -11.45 -4.37 2.58
C TYR A 83 -10.10 -4.69 1.94
N PHE A 84 -9.13 -3.77 2.02
CA PHE A 84 -7.89 -3.89 1.28
C PHE A 84 -6.73 -4.46 2.11
N TRP A 85 -6.84 -4.54 3.44
CA TRP A 85 -5.78 -5.11 4.30
C TRP A 85 -5.40 -6.54 3.94
N ILE A 86 -6.32 -7.30 3.35
CA ILE A 86 -6.07 -8.67 2.86
C ILE A 86 -4.86 -8.73 1.92
N PHE A 87 -4.63 -7.70 1.10
CA PHE A 87 -3.52 -7.64 0.15
C PHE A 87 -2.17 -7.33 0.81
N PHE A 88 -2.18 -6.84 2.05
CA PHE A 88 -1.01 -6.36 2.77
C PHE A 88 -0.64 -7.23 3.98
N LYS A 89 -1.57 -8.00 4.56
CA LYS A 89 -1.36 -8.78 5.80
C LYS A 89 -0.16 -9.73 5.80
N ASN A 90 0.24 -10.25 4.63
CA ASN A 90 1.42 -11.13 4.53
C ASN A 90 2.73 -10.36 4.39
N THR A 91 2.67 -9.14 3.87
CA THR A 91 3.79 -8.21 3.78
C THR A 91 4.06 -7.59 5.15
N PHE A 92 3.00 -7.15 5.84
CA PHE A 92 3.04 -6.49 7.14
C PHE A 92 2.32 -7.33 8.20
N LYS A 93 3.11 -8.05 8.99
CA LYS A 93 2.67 -8.95 10.06
C LYS A 93 2.89 -8.29 11.41
N TYR A 94 1.77 -8.01 12.09
CA TYR A 94 1.75 -7.45 13.43
C TYR A 94 2.57 -8.31 14.41
N GLY A 95 3.43 -7.66 15.19
CA GLY A 95 4.32 -8.31 16.16
C GLY A 95 5.53 -9.04 15.55
N VAL A 96 5.65 -9.07 14.21
CA VAL A 96 6.78 -9.70 13.52
C VAL A 96 7.65 -8.65 12.84
N ASN A 97 7.05 -7.83 11.98
CA ASN A 97 7.77 -6.83 11.20
C ASN A 97 7.09 -5.45 11.20
N THR A 98 5.99 -5.30 11.94
CA THR A 98 5.35 -4.04 12.24
C THR A 98 4.56 -4.15 13.54
N ASP A 99 4.28 -3.03 14.20
CA ASP A 99 3.30 -2.89 15.28
C ASP A 99 2.05 -2.10 14.85
N CYS A 100 1.87 -1.87 13.54
CA CYS A 100 0.68 -1.20 13.03
C CYS A 100 -0.57 -2.06 13.27
N PRO A 101 -1.62 -1.55 13.96
CA PRO A 101 -2.72 -2.37 14.45
C PRO A 101 -3.78 -2.73 13.39
N PHE A 102 -3.51 -2.56 12.09
CA PHE A 102 -4.51 -2.78 11.02
C PHE A 102 -5.11 -4.19 10.99
N VAL A 103 -4.41 -5.20 11.50
CA VAL A 103 -4.95 -6.57 11.66
C VAL A 103 -6.19 -6.63 12.56
N LEU A 104 -6.31 -5.69 13.51
CA LEU A 104 -7.45 -5.59 14.42
C LEU A 104 -8.62 -4.79 13.79
N ASN A 105 -8.44 -4.26 12.57
CA ASN A 105 -9.35 -3.32 11.92
C ASN A 105 -9.84 -2.20 12.87
N PRO A 106 -8.94 -1.50 13.59
CA PRO A 106 -9.35 -0.49 14.55
C PRO A 106 -10.03 0.66 13.81
N CYS A 107 -11.13 1.14 14.39
CA CYS A 107 -11.78 2.37 13.97
C CYS A 107 -12.27 3.11 15.23
N PRO A 108 -11.76 4.32 15.52
CA PRO A 108 -10.77 5.06 14.74
C PRO A 108 -9.42 4.33 14.65
N ILE A 109 -8.66 4.60 13.58
CA ILE A 109 -7.26 4.19 13.51
C ILE A 109 -6.50 5.07 14.50
N PRO A 110 -5.86 4.49 15.52
CA PRO A 110 -5.19 5.28 16.55
C PRO A 110 -4.01 6.05 15.97
N LYS A 111 -3.77 7.24 16.53
CA LYS A 111 -2.53 7.97 16.32
C LYS A 111 -1.34 7.22 16.91
N GLY A 112 -0.18 7.40 16.32
CA GLY A 112 1.06 6.83 16.81
C GLY A 112 2.14 6.74 15.74
N ASP A 113 3.32 6.35 16.21
CA ASP A 113 4.49 6.07 15.40
C ASP A 113 4.67 4.55 15.34
N TYR A 114 4.33 3.95 14.21
CA TYR A 114 4.40 2.51 13.98
C TYR A 114 5.64 2.15 13.19
N TYR A 115 6.39 1.14 13.62
CA TYR A 115 7.56 0.69 12.88
C TYR A 115 7.19 -0.25 11.74
N ILE A 116 8.04 -0.28 10.71
CA ILE A 116 8.06 -1.26 9.63
C ILE A 116 9.51 -1.73 9.49
N LYS A 117 9.79 -3.02 9.65
CA LYS A 117 11.15 -3.55 9.64
C LYS A 117 11.29 -4.69 8.64
N ASP A 118 12.24 -4.56 7.72
CA ASP A 118 12.66 -5.65 6.80
C ASP A 118 11.49 -6.38 6.10
N SER A 119 10.45 -5.64 5.72
CA SER A 119 9.22 -6.19 5.14
C SER A 119 9.38 -6.46 3.65
N VAL A 120 9.20 -7.72 3.24
CA VAL A 120 9.24 -8.15 1.83
C VAL A 120 7.82 -8.17 1.27
N LEU A 121 7.63 -7.63 0.06
CA LEU A 121 6.33 -7.66 -0.62
C LEU A 121 5.88 -9.11 -0.85
N LYS A 122 4.69 -9.43 -0.37
CA LYS A 122 4.06 -10.76 -0.49
C LYS A 122 2.78 -10.66 -1.31
N THR A 123 2.71 -11.46 -2.37
CA THR A 123 1.58 -11.44 -3.32
C THR A 123 0.56 -12.54 -3.03
N ASP A 124 0.66 -13.28 -1.92
CA ASP A 124 -0.09 -14.51 -1.64
C ASP A 124 -1.62 -14.34 -1.66
N ASP A 125 -2.15 -13.17 -1.30
CA ASP A 125 -3.60 -12.88 -1.29
C ASP A 125 -4.05 -11.93 -2.42
N TRP A 126 -3.16 -11.62 -3.37
CA TRP A 126 -3.49 -10.77 -4.52
C TRP A 126 -4.34 -11.49 -5.58
N PRO A 127 -5.00 -10.78 -6.50
CA PRO A 127 -5.71 -11.40 -7.63
C PRO A 127 -4.81 -12.34 -8.44
N VAL A 128 -5.40 -13.39 -9.02
CA VAL A 128 -4.66 -14.39 -9.83
C VAL A 128 -4.02 -13.76 -11.07
N ILE A 129 -4.66 -12.74 -11.64
CA ILE A 129 -4.20 -12.02 -12.83
C ILE A 129 -3.83 -10.60 -12.42
N MET A 130 -2.55 -10.26 -12.59
CA MET A 130 -2.01 -8.91 -12.42
C MET A 130 -1.25 -8.50 -13.70
N PRO A 131 -1.27 -7.21 -14.08
CA PRO A 131 -0.49 -6.72 -15.21
C PRO A 131 1.01 -6.84 -14.90
N ARG A 132 1.80 -7.28 -15.88
CA ARG A 132 3.26 -7.34 -15.79
C ARG A 132 3.87 -5.95 -16.01
N GLY A 133 5.13 -5.79 -15.64
CA GLY A 133 5.85 -4.52 -15.74
C GLY A 133 5.80 -3.70 -14.45
N PHE A 134 5.87 -2.39 -14.57
CA PHE A 134 5.88 -1.47 -13.43
C PHE A 134 4.45 -1.00 -13.13
N LEU A 135 3.90 -1.41 -12.00
CA LEU A 135 2.61 -0.95 -11.52
C LEU A 135 2.84 0.17 -10.49
N LYS A 136 2.30 1.35 -10.77
CA LYS A 136 2.27 2.49 -9.87
C LYS A 136 0.89 2.59 -9.24
N GLY A 137 0.81 2.63 -7.92
CA GLY A 137 -0.37 3.02 -7.17
C GLY A 137 -0.19 4.42 -6.59
N VAL A 138 -1.21 5.27 -6.75
CA VAL A 138 -1.28 6.60 -6.12
C VAL A 138 -2.51 6.61 -5.23
N ALA A 139 -2.32 6.61 -3.91
CA ALA A 139 -3.38 6.73 -2.93
C ALA A 139 -3.43 8.15 -2.37
N THR A 140 -4.63 8.72 -2.31
CA THR A 140 -4.89 10.07 -1.80
C THR A 140 -5.77 9.94 -0.56
N PHE A 141 -5.27 10.46 0.56
CA PHE A 141 -5.98 10.53 1.82
C PHE A 141 -6.46 11.96 2.05
N LYS A 142 -7.70 12.10 2.52
CA LYS A 142 -8.31 13.40 2.80
C LYS A 142 -8.88 13.46 4.21
N LYS A 143 -8.94 14.67 4.76
CA LYS A 143 -9.71 15.02 5.96
C LYS A 143 -10.68 16.14 5.57
N ASP A 144 -11.98 15.93 5.75
CA ASP A 144 -13.02 16.92 5.42
C ASP A 144 -12.92 17.47 3.99
N GLY A 145 -12.46 16.62 3.05
CA GLY A 145 -12.26 16.97 1.64
C GLY A 145 -10.88 17.53 1.30
N GLU A 146 -10.08 17.94 2.28
CA GLU A 146 -8.72 18.44 2.08
C GLU A 146 -7.69 17.30 2.03
N VAL A 147 -6.74 17.38 1.09
CA VAL A 147 -5.69 16.34 0.94
C VAL A 147 -4.69 16.45 2.09
N ILE A 148 -4.57 15.37 2.86
CA ILE A 148 -3.65 15.28 4.01
C ILE A 148 -2.46 14.37 3.76
N SER A 149 -2.55 13.48 2.76
CA SER A 149 -1.47 12.58 2.38
C SER A 149 -1.63 12.05 0.96
N ILE A 150 -0.52 11.92 0.25
CA ILE A 150 -0.41 11.23 -1.04
C ILE A 150 0.68 10.17 -0.90
N GLN A 151 0.33 8.93 -1.25
CA GLN A 151 1.25 7.79 -1.28
C GLN A 151 1.42 7.32 -2.71
N GLU A 152 2.63 7.44 -3.26
CA GLU A 152 2.99 6.86 -4.55
C GLU A 152 3.89 5.64 -4.32
N VAL A 153 3.41 4.46 -4.70
CA VAL A 153 4.16 3.21 -4.60
C VAL A 153 4.32 2.62 -5.99
N VAL A 154 5.56 2.33 -6.38
CA VAL A 154 5.86 1.60 -7.62
C VAL A 154 6.36 0.22 -7.27
N ILE A 155 5.75 -0.79 -7.88
CA ILE A 155 6.17 -2.19 -7.79
C ILE A 155 6.48 -2.73 -9.17
N HIS A 156 7.37 -3.70 -9.25
CA HIS A 156 7.70 -4.42 -10.47
C HIS A 156 7.12 -5.82 -10.37
N ILE A 157 6.23 -6.18 -11.30
CA ILE A 157 5.53 -7.46 -11.37
C ILE A 157 6.09 -8.26 -12.54
N VAL A 158 6.59 -9.46 -12.24
CA VAL A 158 7.22 -10.37 -13.22
C VAL A 158 6.67 -11.77 -13.07
N ASP A 159 6.78 -12.57 -14.12
CA ASP A 159 6.44 -13.98 -14.03
C ASP A 159 7.39 -14.72 -13.06
N ARG A 160 6.83 -15.66 -12.31
CA ARG A 160 7.63 -16.61 -11.54
C ARG A 160 8.30 -17.56 -12.51
N LEU A 161 9.63 -17.59 -12.47
CA LEU A 161 10.44 -18.60 -13.14
C LEU A 161 10.31 -19.95 -12.45
#